data_AF-A0A959NL07-F1
#
_entry.id   AF-A0A959NL07-F1
#
_cell.length_a   1.000
_cell.length_b   1.000
_cell.length_c   1.000
_cell.angle_alpha   90.00
_cell.angle_beta   90.00
_cell.angle_gamma   90.00
#
_symmetry.space_group_name_H-M   'P 1'
#
loop_
_entity.id
_entity.type
_entity.pdbx_description
1 polymer ?
#
loop_
_entity_poly.entity_id
_entity_poly.type
_entity_poly.pdbx_seq_one_letter_code
_entity_poly.pdbx_strand_id
1 'polypeptide(L)'
;TLDKELLNYEPKDALTDNNDGFSFYKLISEKADSILNEKGKIFFEVGINQAEKVREIMVQNNFSNIKFAKDYLGINRVVYGEKN
;
A
#
# COMPACT_ATOMS: atom_id res chain seq x y z
N THR A 1 -5.98 -4.28 -16.10
CA THR A 1 -7.35 -3.74 -16.14
C THR A 1 -8.18 -4.50 -15.13
N LEU A 2 -9.08 -3.84 -14.41
CA LEU A 2 -9.96 -4.47 -13.44
C LEU A 2 -10.91 -5.45 -14.12
N ASP A 3 -11.25 -6.53 -13.43
CA ASP A 3 -12.21 -7.51 -13.92
C ASP A 3 -13.62 -6.89 -14.01
N LYS A 4 -14.36 -7.21 -15.06
CA LYS A 4 -15.72 -6.73 -15.27
C LYS A 4 -16.67 -7.21 -14.17
N GLU A 5 -16.46 -8.40 -13.64
CA GLU A 5 -17.29 -8.90 -12.54
C GLU A 5 -17.12 -8.06 -11.27
N LEU A 6 -15.87 -7.71 -10.92
CA LEU A 6 -15.58 -6.83 -9.78
C LEU A 6 -16.22 -5.44 -9.97
N LEU A 7 -16.11 -4.87 -11.17
CA LEU A 7 -16.71 -3.57 -11.48
C LEU A 7 -18.25 -3.54 -11.37
N ASN A 8 -18.89 -4.69 -11.60
CA ASN A 8 -20.35 -4.81 -11.60
C ASN A 8 -20.92 -5.16 -10.22
N TYR A 9 -20.15 -5.84 -9.37
CA TYR A 9 -20.65 -6.42 -8.13
C TYR A 9 -19.95 -5.95 -6.85
N GLU A 10 -18.78 -5.32 -6.93
CA GLU A 10 -18.11 -4.72 -5.77
C GLU A 10 -18.34 -3.20 -5.69
N PRO A 11 -18.39 -2.61 -4.48
CA PRO A 11 -18.41 -1.16 -4.31
C PRO A 11 -17.20 -0.52 -4.98
N LYS A 12 -17.44 0.44 -5.89
CA LYS A 12 -16.38 1.11 -6.65
C LYS A 12 -15.30 1.72 -5.75
N ASP A 13 -15.72 2.36 -4.66
CA ASP A 13 -14.82 3.04 -3.73
C ASP A 13 -13.89 2.07 -2.96
N ALA A 14 -14.26 0.79 -2.85
CA ALA A 14 -13.42 -0.23 -2.27
C ALA A 14 -12.43 -0.83 -3.29
N LEU A 15 -12.73 -0.71 -4.58
CA LEU A 15 -11.97 -1.35 -5.66
C LEU A 15 -10.91 -0.45 -6.28
N THR A 16 -11.21 0.85 -6.41
CA THR A 16 -10.34 1.79 -7.13
C THR A 16 -10.44 3.21 -6.60
N ASP A 17 -9.32 3.93 -6.67
CA ASP A 17 -9.27 5.37 -6.45
C ASP A 17 -9.70 6.18 -7.70
N ASN A 18 -10.16 5.50 -8.76
CA ASN A 18 -10.45 6.06 -10.09
C ASN A 18 -9.26 6.82 -10.71
N ASN A 19 -8.03 6.48 -10.30
CA ASN A 19 -6.79 7.14 -10.75
C ASN A 19 -5.68 6.11 -11.02
N ASP A 20 -4.46 6.33 -10.48
CA ASP A 20 -3.28 5.50 -10.70
C ASP A 20 -3.23 4.27 -9.77
N GLY A 21 -4.20 4.12 -8.87
CA GLY A 21 -4.25 3.05 -7.88
C GLY A 21 -3.33 3.28 -6.68
N PHE A 22 -2.79 4.48 -6.48
CA PHE A 22 -1.85 4.77 -5.40
C PHE A 22 -2.26 5.88 -4.44
N SER A 23 -3.43 6.50 -4.64
CA SER A 23 -3.85 7.68 -3.87
C SER A 23 -3.94 7.41 -2.37
N PHE A 24 -4.42 6.22 -1.98
CA PHE A 24 -4.56 5.83 -0.58
C PHE A 24 -3.22 5.53 0.11
N TYR A 25 -2.25 4.89 -0.58
CA TYR A 25 -0.93 4.67 0.02
C TYR A 25 -0.23 6.00 0.31
N LYS A 26 -0.34 6.97 -0.60
CA LYS A 26 0.20 8.33 -0.41
C LYS A 26 -0.44 8.99 0.80
N LEU A 27 -1.76 9.07 0.83
CA LEU A 27 -2.53 9.72 1.90
C LEU A 27 -2.29 9.08 3.27
N ILE A 28 -2.31 7.75 3.35
CA ILE A 28 -2.12 7.04 4.62
C ILE A 28 -0.67 7.19 5.08
N SER A 29 0.33 7.07 4.20
CA SER A 29 1.74 7.23 4.59
C SER A 29 2.01 8.64 5.12
N GLU A 30 1.48 9.67 4.46
CA GLU A 30 1.59 11.07 4.90
C GLU A 30 1.00 11.27 6.31
N LYS A 31 -0.20 10.73 6.55
CA LYS A 31 -0.86 10.89 7.85
C LYS A 31 -0.24 10.02 8.95
N ALA A 32 0.22 8.83 8.61
CA ALA A 32 0.71 7.84 9.57
C ALA A 32 1.92 8.34 10.36
N ASP A 33 2.79 9.17 9.77
CA ASP A 33 3.92 9.79 10.48
C ASP A 33 3.45 10.59 11.72
N SER A 34 2.34 11.32 11.62
CA SER A 34 1.78 12.09 12.75
C SER A 34 1.03 11.24 13.79
N ILE A 35 0.65 10.01 13.45
CA ILE A 35 -0.21 9.14 14.29
C ILE A 35 0.62 8.08 15.01
N LEU A 36 1.64 7.54 14.35
CA LEU A 36 2.47 6.46 14.88
C LEU A 36 3.49 6.99 15.89
N ASN A 37 3.65 6.24 16.97
CA ASN A 37 4.81 6.37 17.87
C ASN A 37 6.11 6.09 17.10
N GLU A 38 7.24 6.56 17.64
CA GLU A 38 8.57 6.21 17.13
C GLU A 38 8.71 4.69 16.94
N LYS A 39 9.25 4.26 15.80
CA LYS A 39 9.37 2.85 15.40
C LYS A 39 8.04 2.09 15.25
N GLY A 40 6.91 2.80 15.28
CA GLY A 40 5.60 2.27 14.91
C GLY A 40 5.62 1.78 13.46
N LYS A 41 4.76 0.79 13.15
CA LYS A 41 4.79 0.10 11.86
C LYS A 41 3.53 0.36 11.05
N ILE A 42 3.70 0.39 9.74
CA ILE A 42 2.61 0.35 8.78
C ILE A 42 2.75 -0.85 7.86
N PHE A 43 1.62 -1.45 7.51
CA PHE A 43 1.52 -2.59 6.61
C PHE A 43 0.47 -2.28 5.55
N PHE A 44 0.85 -2.40 4.29
CA PHE A 44 -0.05 -2.24 3.15
C PHE A 44 -0.15 -3.55 2.39
N GLU A 45 -1.37 -4.02 2.16
CA GLU A 45 -1.62 -4.98 1.09
C GLU A 45 -1.51 -4.27 -0.27
N VAL A 46 -0.91 -4.93 -1.26
CA VAL A 46 -0.65 -4.36 -2.58
C VAL A 46 -1.04 -5.31 -3.72
N GLY A 47 -1.44 -4.72 -4.84
CA GLY A 47 -1.64 -5.47 -6.08
C GLY A 47 -0.33 -6.03 -6.63
N ILE A 48 -0.46 -6.99 -7.56
CA ILE A 48 0.69 -7.54 -8.28
C ILE A 48 1.48 -6.39 -8.94
N ASN A 49 2.80 -6.42 -8.84
CA ASN A 49 3.73 -5.41 -9.36
C ASN A 49 3.63 -4.00 -8.75
N GLN A 50 2.81 -3.78 -7.71
CA GLN A 50 2.72 -2.47 -7.06
C GLN A 50 3.70 -2.28 -5.88
N ALA A 51 4.28 -3.37 -5.37
CA ALA A 51 5.07 -3.37 -4.14
C ALA A 51 6.22 -2.34 -4.13
N GLU A 52 7.01 -2.26 -5.21
CA GLU A 52 8.14 -1.31 -5.28
C GLU A 52 7.68 0.15 -5.29
N LYS A 53 6.59 0.45 -6.00
CA LYS A 53 6.05 1.81 -6.03
C LYS A 53 5.53 2.25 -4.67
N VAL A 54 4.90 1.33 -3.93
CA VAL A 54 4.45 1.58 -2.56
C VAL A 54 5.64 1.75 -1.61
N ARG A 55 6.72 0.98 -1.77
CA ARG A 55 7.97 1.22 -1.04
C ARG A 55 8.50 2.64 -1.26
N GLU A 56 8.55 3.12 -2.50
CA GLU A 56 9.00 4.50 -2.79
C GLU A 56 8.14 5.55 -2.08
N ILE A 57 6.82 5.37 -2.10
CA ILE A 57 5.87 6.25 -1.39
C ILE A 57 6.18 6.27 0.11
N MET A 58 6.42 5.10 0.72
CA MET A 58 6.75 5.00 2.14
C MET A 58 8.09 5.69 2.47
N VAL A 59 9.13 5.50 1.66
CA VAL A 59 10.43 6.20 1.85
C VAL A 59 10.26 7.71 1.80
N GLN A 60 9.47 8.22 0.86
CA GLN A 60 9.19 9.66 0.74
C GLN A 60 8.43 10.22 1.95
N ASN A 61 7.78 9.38 2.75
CA ASN A 61 6.97 9.74 3.91
C ASN A 61 7.62 9.29 5.23
N ASN A 62 8.95 9.32 5.32
CA ASN A 62 9.71 9.10 6.57
C ASN A 62 9.62 7.68 7.18
N PHE A 63 9.36 6.66 6.35
CA PHE A 63 9.45 5.26 6.77
C PHE A 63 10.79 4.64 6.33
N SER A 64 11.33 3.76 7.17
CA SER A 64 12.52 2.96 6.89
C SER A 64 12.29 1.48 7.22
N ASN A 65 13.36 0.68 7.15
CA ASN A 65 13.32 -0.77 7.37
C ASN A 65 12.25 -1.49 6.52
N ILE A 66 12.02 -0.99 5.30
CA ILE A 66 10.93 -1.46 4.45
C ILE A 66 11.24 -2.85 3.92
N LYS A 67 10.28 -3.76 4.08
CA LYS A 67 10.37 -5.17 3.69
C LYS A 67 9.11 -5.58 2.95
N PHE A 68 9.22 -6.72 2.29
CA PHE A 68 8.14 -7.35 1.55
C PHE A 68 7.79 -8.70 2.17
N ALA A 69 6.50 -9.00 2.25
CA ALA A 69 6.02 -10.36 2.49
C ALA A 69 5.30 -10.87 1.24
N LYS A 70 5.60 -12.13 0.92
CA LYS A 70 5.04 -12.83 -0.23
C LYS A 70 3.80 -13.63 0.18
N ASP A 71 2.83 -13.72 -0.72
CA ASP A 71 1.75 -14.69 -0.60
C ASP A 71 2.23 -16.11 -0.92
N TYR A 72 1.31 -17.10 -0.83
CA TYR A 72 1.63 -18.51 -1.11
C TYR A 72 2.06 -18.77 -2.56
N LEU A 73 1.79 -17.85 -3.48
CA LEU A 73 2.23 -17.92 -4.89
C LEU A 73 3.58 -17.22 -5.11
N GLY A 74 4.21 -16.71 -4.04
CA GLY A 74 5.50 -16.04 -4.11
C GLY A 74 5.43 -14.59 -4.60
N ILE A 75 4.23 -14.00 -4.70
CA ILE A 75 4.02 -12.63 -5.15
C ILE A 75 4.14 -11.70 -3.93
N ASN A 76 4.88 -10.60 -4.06
CA ASN A 76 4.93 -9.57 -3.02
C ASN A 76 3.52 -8.98 -2.84
N ARG A 77 2.88 -9.32 -1.72
CA ARG A 77 1.50 -8.94 -1.40
C ARG A 77 1.42 -7.90 -0.30
N VAL A 78 2.44 -7.84 0.56
CA VAL A 78 2.50 -6.87 1.65
C VAL A 78 3.81 -6.10 1.59
N VAL A 79 3.72 -4.78 1.70
CA VAL A 79 4.85 -3.87 1.96
C VAL A 79 4.70 -3.32 3.35
N TYR A 80 5.77 -3.36 4.15
CA TYR A 80 5.72 -2.85 5.52
C TYR A 80 7.05 -2.24 5.95
N GLY A 81 6.99 -1.27 6.87
CA GLY A 81 8.14 -0.51 7.34
C GLY A 81 7.87 0.15 8.69
N GLU A 82 8.90 0.81 9.20
CA GLU A 82 8.91 1.46 10.52
C GLU A 82 9.01 2.97 10.34
N LYS A 83 8.24 3.74 11.12
CA LYS A 83 8.44 5.19 11.24
C LYS A 83 9.83 5.45 11.84
N ASN A 84 10.59 6.35 11.23
CA ASN A 84 11.88 6.80 11.76
C ASN A 84 11.76 7.49 13.13
#